data_AF-A0AAW1UQ13-F1
#
_entry.id   AF-A0AAW1UQ13-F1
#
_cell.length_a   1.000
_cell.length_b   1.000
_cell.length_c   1.000
_cell.angle_alpha   90.00
_cell.angle_beta   90.00
_cell.angle_gamma   90.00
#
_symmetry.space_group_name_H-M   'P 1'
#
loop_
_entity.id
_entity.type
_entity.pdbx_description
1 polymer ?
#
loop_
_entity_poly.entity_id
_entity_poly.type
_entity_poly.pdbx_seq_one_letter_code
_entity_poly.pdbx_strand_id
1 'polypeptide(L)'
;MSLEDIWHFAPKTWNRSYNNNLIPVLESSDEYADVENDIKKACINNQCIQDIRRYQNIYDFGQFLLRGQILCSENPGTQYYAVRRYVEVPKAMAELAMKHNLDHRRIQMNALEFRSHLTNGSSNSDIYVVKILTTDPKARCIVPYNFTEYYIEYIIYR
;
A
#
# COMPACT_ATOMS: atom_id res chain seq x y z
N MET A 1 -15.53 -4.09 -16.26
CA MET A 1 -14.36 -3.19 -16.29
C MET A 1 -13.21 -3.97 -16.90
N SER A 2 -12.72 -3.53 -18.05
CA SER A 2 -11.55 -4.10 -18.71
C SER A 2 -10.26 -3.64 -18.02
N LEU A 3 -9.11 -4.27 -18.33
CA LEU A 3 -7.82 -3.76 -17.87
C LEU A 3 -7.52 -2.34 -18.41
N GLU A 4 -7.99 -2.04 -19.62
CA GLU A 4 -7.83 -0.71 -20.21
C GLU A 4 -8.62 0.34 -19.43
N ASP A 5 -9.82 0.00 -18.97
CA ASP A 5 -10.62 0.87 -18.12
C ASP A 5 -9.89 1.19 -16.80
N ILE A 6 -9.24 0.20 -16.18
CA ILE A 6 -8.52 0.36 -14.92
C ILE A 6 -7.33 1.33 -15.09
N TRP A 7 -6.62 1.26 -16.21
CA TRP A 7 -5.48 2.15 -16.49
C TRP A 7 -5.87 3.64 -16.54
N HIS A 8 -7.12 3.97 -16.90
CA HIS A 8 -7.60 5.35 -16.86
C HIS A 8 -7.69 5.93 -15.45
N PHE A 9 -7.79 5.07 -14.43
CA PHE A 9 -7.85 5.46 -13.02
C PHE A 9 -6.51 5.31 -12.30
N ALA A 10 -5.52 4.69 -12.93
CA ALA A 10 -4.21 4.48 -12.33
C ALA A 10 -3.51 5.83 -12.03
N PRO A 11 -2.65 5.90 -11.00
CA PRO A 11 -1.85 7.09 -10.74
C PRO A 11 -1.05 7.53 -11.96
N LYS A 12 -0.91 8.83 -12.20
CA LYS A 12 -0.18 9.37 -13.36
C LYS A 12 1.29 8.96 -13.41
N THR A 13 1.87 8.64 -12.26
CA THR A 13 3.24 8.14 -12.14
C THR A 13 3.38 6.68 -12.58
N TRP A 14 2.26 5.98 -12.83
CA TRP A 14 2.26 4.63 -13.36
C TRP A 14 2.54 4.62 -14.86
N ASN A 15 3.34 3.66 -15.30
CA ASN A 15 3.76 3.58 -16.70
C ASN A 15 3.59 2.15 -17.21
N ARG A 16 2.64 2.01 -18.13
CA ARG A 16 2.23 0.74 -18.77
C ARG A 16 3.37 0.04 -19.53
N SER A 17 4.41 0.77 -19.91
CA SER A 17 5.54 0.24 -20.69
C SER A 17 6.57 -0.51 -19.86
N TYR A 18 6.48 -0.48 -18.52
CA TYR A 18 7.38 -1.25 -17.69
C TYR A 18 6.90 -2.70 -17.55
N ASN A 19 7.80 -3.64 -17.86
CA ASN A 19 7.57 -5.07 -17.65
C ASN A 19 7.77 -5.50 -16.19
N ASN A 20 8.30 -4.61 -15.33
CA ASN A 20 8.54 -4.88 -13.92
C ASN A 20 7.54 -4.10 -13.07
N ASN A 21 6.88 -4.78 -12.13
CA ASN A 21 5.95 -4.16 -11.19
C ASN A 21 6.67 -3.35 -10.12
N LEU A 22 7.97 -3.56 -9.89
CA LEU A 22 8.77 -2.77 -8.96
C LEU A 22 9.64 -1.77 -9.70
N ILE A 23 9.34 -0.49 -9.51
CA ILE A 23 10.04 0.61 -10.18
C ILE A 23 10.70 1.50 -9.14
N PRO A 24 12.02 1.71 -9.22
CA PRO A 24 12.71 2.67 -8.36
C PRO A 24 12.12 4.06 -8.50
N VAL A 25 11.89 4.74 -7.37
CA VAL A 25 11.52 6.15 -7.32
C VAL A 25 12.82 6.94 -7.13
N LEU A 26 13.14 7.82 -8.07
CA LEU A 26 14.41 8.55 -8.06
C LEU A 26 14.44 9.55 -6.90
N GLU A 27 15.53 9.58 -6.14
CA GLU A 27 15.71 10.50 -5.00
C GLU A 27 15.49 11.98 -5.35
N SER A 28 15.79 12.36 -6.59
CA SER A 28 15.62 13.73 -7.11
C SER A 28 14.19 14.07 -7.54
N SER A 29 13.23 13.15 -7.39
CA SER A 29 11.85 13.34 -7.85
C SER A 29 10.94 13.87 -6.74
N ASP A 30 9.92 14.65 -7.12
CA ASP A 30 8.88 15.12 -6.19
C ASP A 30 8.15 13.95 -5.51
N GLU A 31 7.93 12.85 -6.24
CA GLU A 31 7.32 11.62 -5.70
C GLU A 31 8.16 11.03 -4.56
N TYR A 32 9.49 11.02 -4.69
CA TYR A 32 10.36 10.56 -3.61
C TYR A 32 10.22 11.46 -2.39
N ALA A 33 10.31 12.79 -2.57
CA ALA A 33 10.20 13.74 -1.49
C ALA A 33 8.84 13.64 -0.75
N ASP A 34 7.75 13.44 -1.48
CA ASP A 34 6.41 13.26 -0.91
C ASP A 34 6.32 11.99 -0.06
N VAL A 35 6.76 10.84 -0.59
CA VAL A 35 6.73 9.56 0.13
C VAL A 35 7.68 9.59 1.33
N GLU A 36 8.87 10.16 1.17
CA GLU A 36 9.84 10.30 2.25
C GLU A 36 9.27 11.15 3.40
N ASN A 37 8.61 12.27 3.08
CA ASN A 37 7.96 13.13 4.08
C ASN A 37 6.81 12.41 4.80
N ASP A 38 6.03 11.61 4.08
CA ASP A 38 4.97 10.79 4.68
C ASP A 38 5.54 9.76 5.66
N ILE A 39 6.64 9.08 5.30
CA ILE A 39 7.30 8.11 6.17
C ILE A 39 7.93 8.81 7.39
N LYS A 40 8.59 9.95 7.20
CA LYS A 40 9.15 10.76 8.31
C LYS A 40 8.06 11.20 9.30
N LYS A 41 6.87 11.55 8.83
CA LYS A 41 5.72 11.87 9.70
C LYS A 41 5.16 10.64 10.41
N ALA A 42 5.17 9.49 9.73
CA ALA A 42 4.63 8.25 10.28
C ALA A 42 5.56 7.60 11.31
N CYS A 43 6.88 7.77 11.17
CA CYS A 43 7.88 7.21 12.07
C CYS A 43 8.20 8.16 13.22
N ILE A 44 8.20 7.65 14.45
CA ILE A 44 8.56 8.46 15.64
C ILE A 44 10.05 8.82 15.66
N ASN A 45 10.88 8.00 15.02
CA ASN A 45 12.32 8.20 14.90
C ASN A 45 12.71 8.32 13.42
N ASN A 46 13.63 9.23 13.10
CA ASN A 46 14.19 9.38 11.75
C ASN A 46 14.87 8.07 11.32
N GLN A 47 14.14 7.21 10.61
CA GLN A 47 14.70 6.00 10.03
C GLN A 47 15.46 6.33 8.76
N CYS A 48 16.57 5.64 8.54
CA CYS A 48 17.31 5.73 7.29
C CYS A 48 16.51 5.00 6.21
N ILE A 49 16.03 5.74 5.22
CA ILE A 49 15.44 5.20 4.00
C ILE A 49 16.59 4.94 3.03
N GLN A 50 16.74 3.69 2.60
CA GLN A 50 17.78 3.29 1.64
C GLN A 50 17.30 3.39 0.19
N ASP A 51 16.06 2.98 -0.06
CA ASP A 51 15.46 2.94 -1.39
C ASP A 51 13.93 3.02 -1.25
N ILE A 52 13.28 3.69 -2.21
CA ILE A 52 11.82 3.74 -2.35
C ILE A 52 11.48 3.11 -3.69
N ARG A 53 10.71 2.02 -3.67
CA ARG A 53 10.17 1.41 -4.89
C ARG A 53 8.68 1.54 -4.94
N ARG A 54 8.18 2.02 -6.08
CA ARG A 54 6.77 1.99 -6.41
C ARG A 54 6.38 0.60 -6.88
N TYR A 55 5.27 0.10 -6.35
CA TYR A 55 4.70 -1.18 -6.76
C TYR A 55 3.49 -0.95 -7.67
N GLN A 56 3.67 -1.23 -8.97
CA GLN A 56 2.65 -1.11 -10.01
C GLN A 56 2.00 -2.46 -10.29
N ASN A 57 1.09 -2.89 -9.43
CA ASN A 57 0.24 -4.05 -9.70
C ASN A 57 -1.17 -3.61 -10.10
N ILE A 58 -1.41 -3.58 -11.41
CA ILE A 58 -2.70 -3.15 -11.98
C ILE A 58 -3.87 -4.06 -11.57
N TYR A 59 -3.60 -5.33 -11.29
CA TYR A 59 -4.64 -6.28 -10.89
C TYR A 59 -5.11 -6.00 -9.46
N ASP A 60 -4.18 -5.82 -8.52
CA ASP A 60 -4.51 -5.51 -7.12
C ASP A 60 -5.22 -4.13 -7.04
N PHE A 61 -4.73 -3.16 -7.80
CA PHE A 61 -5.37 -1.84 -7.92
C PHE A 61 -6.79 -1.93 -8.52
N GLY A 62 -6.98 -2.73 -9.57
CA GLY A 62 -8.30 -2.97 -10.16
C GLY A 62 -9.27 -3.61 -9.18
N GLN A 63 -8.82 -4.63 -8.43
CA GLN A 63 -9.63 -5.28 -7.39
C GLN A 63 -10.01 -4.28 -6.28
N PHE A 64 -9.08 -3.41 -5.88
CA PHE A 64 -9.32 -2.33 -4.93
C PHE A 64 -10.42 -1.37 -5.40
N LEU A 65 -10.37 -0.92 -6.65
CA LEU A 65 -11.40 -0.03 -7.22
C LEU A 65 -12.78 -0.71 -7.26
N LEU A 66 -12.83 -1.95 -7.76
CA LEU A 66 -14.08 -2.72 -7.83
C LEU A 66 -14.65 -2.97 -6.44
N ARG A 67 -13.81 -3.29 -5.45
CA ARG A 67 -14.25 -3.47 -4.07
C ARG A 67 -14.84 -2.19 -3.50
N GLY A 68 -14.25 -1.03 -3.77
CA GLY A 68 -14.82 0.26 -3.37
C GLY A 68 -16.21 0.51 -3.96
N GLN A 69 -16.39 0.21 -5.25
CA GLN A 69 -17.70 0.34 -5.90
C GLN A 69 -18.75 -0.61 -5.28
N ILE A 70 -18.38 -1.87 -5.04
CA ILE A 70 -19.23 -2.86 -4.40
C ILE A 70 -19.65 -2.40 -3.01
N LEU A 71 -18.70 -1.97 -2.17
CA LEU A 71 -18.97 -1.51 -0.80
C LEU A 71 -19.95 -0.33 -0.77
N CYS A 72 -19.79 0.64 -1.67
CA CYS A 72 -20.72 1.78 -1.81
C CYS A 72 -22.11 1.35 -2.29
N SER A 73 -22.20 0.36 -3.17
CA SER A 73 -23.48 -0.17 -3.67
C SER A 73 -24.21 -1.00 -2.63
N GLU A 74 -23.50 -1.84 -1.86
CA GLU A 74 -24.06 -2.73 -0.84
C GLU A 74 -24.46 -1.98 0.43
N ASN A 75 -23.82 -0.83 0.71
CA ASN A 75 -24.06 -0.05 1.92
C ASN A 75 -24.44 1.41 1.59
N PRO A 76 -25.62 1.66 0.99
CA PRO A 76 -26.06 3.01 0.68
C PRO A 76 -26.03 3.91 1.92
N GLY A 77 -25.45 5.11 1.79
CA GLY A 77 -25.30 6.07 2.89
C GLY A 77 -24.05 5.90 3.75
N THR A 78 -23.28 4.82 3.57
CA THR A 78 -21.95 4.69 4.19
C THR A 78 -20.90 5.37 3.34
N GLN A 79 -20.14 6.29 3.94
CA GLN A 79 -19.01 6.92 3.27
C GLN A 79 -17.73 6.10 3.48
N TYR A 80 -17.11 5.71 2.38
CA TYR A 80 -15.80 5.06 2.38
C TYR A 80 -14.71 6.04 1.93
N TYR A 81 -13.54 5.91 2.54
CA TYR A 81 -12.36 6.70 2.29
C TYR A 81 -11.20 5.80 1.86
N ALA A 82 -10.40 6.25 0.91
CA ALA A 82 -9.14 5.61 0.56
C ALA A 82 -7.98 6.33 1.28
N VAL A 83 -7.43 5.71 2.32
CA VAL A 83 -6.37 6.32 3.14
C VAL A 83 -5.06 5.53 3.02
N ARG A 84 -3.94 6.23 3.21
CA ARG A 84 -2.62 5.59 3.26
C ARG A 84 -2.34 5.05 4.66
N ARG A 85 -1.81 3.85 4.75
CA ARG A 85 -1.39 3.19 6.00
C ARG A 85 -0.07 2.46 5.78
N TYR A 86 0.53 2.04 6.88
CA TYR A 86 1.86 1.44 6.90
C TYR A 86 1.81 0.09 7.60
N VAL A 87 2.59 -0.84 7.06
CA VAL A 87 2.80 -2.14 7.69
C VAL A 87 4.26 -2.55 7.52
N GLU A 88 4.83 -3.09 8.59
CA GLU A 88 6.18 -3.64 8.54
C GLU A 88 6.11 -5.11 8.19
N VAL A 89 6.91 -5.52 7.22
CA VAL A 89 6.98 -6.90 6.76
C VAL A 89 8.41 -7.38 6.88
N PRO A 90 8.67 -8.50 7.56
CA PRO A 90 10.01 -9.08 7.62
C PRO A 90 10.57 -9.30 6.21
N LYS A 91 11.85 -8.98 5.99
CA LYS A 91 12.51 -9.13 4.68
C LYS A 91 12.37 -10.55 4.11
N ALA A 92 12.37 -11.56 4.98
CA ALA A 92 12.15 -12.96 4.62
C ALA A 92 10.78 -13.26 3.98
N MET A 93 9.78 -12.41 4.22
CA MET A 93 8.42 -12.56 3.69
C MET A 93 8.13 -11.61 2.51
N ALA A 94 9.09 -10.80 2.08
CA ALA A 94 8.87 -9.74 1.08
C ALA A 94 8.32 -10.28 -0.25
N GLU A 95 8.88 -11.38 -0.76
CA GLU A 95 8.41 -11.99 -2.00
C GLU A 95 6.95 -12.46 -1.90
N LEU A 96 6.59 -13.15 -0.81
CA LEU A 96 5.23 -13.62 -0.56
C LEU A 96 4.26 -12.46 -0.35
N ALA A 97 4.68 -11.42 0.37
CA ALA A 97 3.92 -10.20 0.60
C ALA A 97 3.53 -9.51 -0.71
N MET A 98 4.47 -9.35 -1.64
CA MET A 98 4.15 -8.79 -2.97
C MET A 98 3.29 -9.73 -3.80
N LYS A 99 3.63 -11.02 -3.85
CA LYS A 99 2.92 -12.01 -4.66
C LYS A 99 1.44 -12.17 -4.27
N HIS A 100 1.12 -11.92 -3.01
CA HIS A 100 -0.21 -12.15 -2.44
C HIS A 100 -0.87 -10.88 -1.91
N ASN A 101 -0.40 -9.69 -2.31
CA ASN A 101 -0.92 -8.40 -1.86
C ASN A 101 -1.15 -8.38 -0.34
N LEU A 102 -0.14 -8.81 0.42
CA LEU A 102 -0.16 -8.96 1.88
C LEU A 102 -1.34 -9.80 2.43
N ASP A 103 -1.89 -10.78 1.71
CA ASP A 103 -2.88 -11.68 2.29
C ASP A 103 -2.26 -12.48 3.45
N HIS A 104 -2.57 -12.08 4.69
CA HIS A 104 -2.02 -12.66 5.93
C HIS A 104 -2.13 -14.19 5.98
N ARG A 105 -3.19 -14.75 5.38
CA ARG A 105 -3.44 -16.20 5.29
C ARG A 105 -2.41 -16.91 4.39
N ARG A 106 -1.82 -16.20 3.44
CA ARG A 106 -0.83 -16.72 2.48
C ARG A 106 0.60 -16.40 2.87
N ILE A 107 0.83 -15.30 3.59
CA ILE A 107 2.17 -14.84 3.98
C ILE A 107 2.60 -15.35 5.37
N GLN A 108 1.83 -16.26 5.97
CA GLN A 108 2.12 -16.88 7.28
C GLN A 108 2.30 -15.86 8.41
N MET A 109 1.59 -14.73 8.33
CA MET A 109 1.55 -13.73 9.38
C MET A 109 0.19 -13.80 10.08
N ASN A 110 0.16 -13.42 11.36
CA ASN A 110 -1.10 -13.16 12.05
C ASN A 110 -1.87 -12.03 11.34
N ALA A 111 -3.09 -11.75 11.78
CA ALA A 111 -3.90 -10.65 11.26
C ALA A 111 -3.05 -9.37 11.10
N LEU A 112 -2.96 -8.86 9.87
CA LEU A 112 -2.15 -7.69 9.57
C LEU A 112 -2.85 -6.43 10.05
N GLU A 113 -2.11 -5.67 10.84
CA GLU A 113 -2.52 -4.37 11.32
C GLU A 113 -1.87 -3.28 10.48
N PHE A 114 -2.70 -2.46 9.82
CA PHE A 114 -2.24 -1.33 9.04
C PHE A 114 -2.36 -0.05 9.86
N ARG A 115 -1.21 0.53 10.20
CA ARG A 115 -1.10 1.61 11.17
C ARG A 115 -0.98 2.96 10.47
N SER A 116 -1.48 4.02 11.10
CA SER A 116 -1.23 5.39 10.65
C SER A 116 0.15 5.92 11.08
N HIS A 117 0.77 5.28 12.08
CA HIS A 117 2.11 5.58 12.58
C HIS A 117 2.86 4.28 12.85
N LEU A 118 4.18 4.30 12.67
CA LEU A 118 5.08 3.17 12.91
C LEU A 118 5.79 3.35 14.25
N THR A 119 5.75 2.30 15.08
CA THR A 119 6.57 2.18 16.29
C THR A 119 7.95 1.66 15.90
N ASN A 120 9.03 2.16 16.53
CA ASN A 120 10.44 1.76 16.36
C ASN A 120 10.65 0.54 15.46
N GLY A 121 10.82 0.80 14.17
CA GLY A 121 10.90 -0.28 13.20
C GLY A 121 12.21 -1.05 13.26
N SER A 122 12.11 -2.34 12.93
CA SER A 122 13.24 -3.26 12.87
C SER A 122 14.05 -3.06 11.58
N SER A 123 15.38 -3.14 11.66
CA SER A 123 16.25 -3.21 10.47
C SER A 123 16.04 -4.49 9.62
N ASN A 124 15.33 -5.48 10.18
CA ASN A 124 15.02 -6.74 9.52
C ASN A 124 13.65 -6.75 8.81
N SER A 125 12.98 -5.60 8.73
CA SER A 125 11.72 -5.44 7.99
C SER A 125 11.77 -4.26 7.03
N ASP A 126 11.05 -4.41 5.93
CA ASP A 126 10.74 -3.32 5.01
C ASP A 126 9.37 -2.72 5.37
N ILE A 127 9.15 -1.46 5.03
CA ILE A 127 7.85 -0.81 5.23
C ILE A 127 7.07 -0.86 3.93
N TYR A 128 5.85 -1.38 4.01
CA TYR A 128 4.90 -1.38 2.91
C TYR A 128 3.90 -0.25 3.14
N VAL A 129 3.83 0.65 2.16
CA VAL A 129 2.87 1.73 2.10
C VAL A 129 1.66 1.22 1.34
N VAL A 130 0.51 1.16 2.00
CA VAL A 130 -0.72 0.62 1.42
C VAL A 130 -1.80 1.69 1.34
N LYS A 131 -2.58 1.66 0.26
CA LYS A 131 -3.86 2.38 0.18
C LYS A 131 -4.96 1.42 0.63
N ILE A 132 -5.77 1.81 1.61
CA ILE A 132 -6.84 0.99 2.18
C ILE A 132 -8.18 1.73 2.20
N LEU A 133 -9.27 1.01 1.94
CA LEU A 133 -10.65 1.45 2.12
C LEU A 133 -11.05 1.37 3.59
N THR A 134 -11.64 2.44 4.12
CA THR A 134 -12.11 2.51 5.50
C THR A 134 -13.30 3.46 5.63
N THR A 135 -14.15 3.23 6.62
CA THR A 135 -15.20 4.18 7.04
C THR A 135 -14.69 5.19 8.06
N ASP A 136 -13.57 4.89 8.74
CA ASP A 136 -12.89 5.79 9.66
C ASP A 136 -11.50 6.15 9.12
N PRO A 137 -11.34 7.33 8.49
CA PRO A 137 -10.06 7.78 7.95
C PRO A 137 -9.07 8.20 9.05
N LYS A 138 -9.53 8.43 10.29
CA LYS A 138 -8.70 8.86 11.43
C LYS A 138 -8.26 7.69 12.31
N ALA A 139 -8.76 6.49 12.06
CA ALA A 139 -8.38 5.29 12.77
C ALA A 139 -6.84 5.11 12.79
N ARG A 140 -6.29 4.91 14.00
CA ARG A 140 -4.84 4.69 14.21
C ARG A 140 -4.37 3.36 13.64
N CYS A 141 -5.24 2.36 13.65
CA CYS A 141 -4.99 1.03 13.15
C CYS A 141 -6.23 0.56 12.40
N ILE A 142 -6.03 -0.14 11.29
CA ILE A 142 -7.07 -0.74 10.47
C ILE A 142 -6.67 -2.20 10.23
N VAL A 143 -7.61 -3.11 10.50
CA VAL A 143 -7.48 -4.53 10.16
C VAL A 143 -8.48 -4.79 9.04
N PRO A 144 -8.04 -4.91 7.77
CA PRO A 144 -8.95 -5.15 6.66
C PRO A 144 -9.58 -6.54 6.79
N TYR A 145 -10.83 -6.65 6.36
CA TYR A 145 -11.51 -7.95 6.30
C TYR A 145 -11.06 -8.76 5.10
N ASN A 146 -10.80 -8.08 3.97
CA ASN A 146 -10.42 -8.71 2.70
C ASN A 146 -9.15 -8.12 2.12
N PHE A 147 -8.34 -8.95 1.45
CA PHE A 147 -7.12 -8.52 0.75
C PHE A 147 -7.41 -7.61 -0.46
N THR A 148 -8.66 -7.53 -0.90
CA THR A 148 -9.11 -6.62 -1.98
C THR A 148 -9.48 -5.23 -1.48
N GLU A 149 -9.48 -4.99 -0.16
CA GLU A 149 -9.81 -3.68 0.43
C GLU A 149 -8.59 -2.74 0.47
N TYR A 150 -7.43 -3.22 0.00
CA TYR A 150 -6.20 -2.46 -0.05
C TYR A 150 -5.29 -2.93 -1.18
N TYR A 151 -4.29 -2.12 -1.51
CA TYR A 151 -3.18 -2.53 -2.36
C TYR A 151 -1.88 -1.84 -1.91
N ILE A 152 -0.74 -2.42 -2.22
CA ILE A 152 0.58 -1.84 -1.97
C ILE A 152 0.86 -0.73 -2.99
N GLU A 153 1.11 0.49 -2.53
CA GLU A 153 1.55 1.61 -3.37
C GLU A 153 3.09 1.65 -3.49
N TYR A 154 3.78 1.53 -2.35
CA TYR A 154 5.24 1.64 -2.26
C TYR A 154 5.82 0.63 -1.29
N ILE A 155 7.10 0.30 -1.49
CA ILE A 155 7.93 -0.47 -0.57
C ILE A 155 9.16 0.39 -0.24
N ILE A 156 9.38 0.61 1.05
CA ILE A 156 10.49 1.39 1.60
C ILE A 156 11.50 0.41 2.19
N TYR A 157 12.69 0.38 1.58
CA TYR A 157 13.79 -0.45 2.03
C TYR A 157 14.62 0.31 3.06
N ARG A 158 15.06 -0.41 4.10
CA ARG A 158 15.80 0.13 5.26
C ARG A 158 17.06 -0.65 5.55
#